data_AF-A0A535X719-F1
#
_entry.id   AF-A0A535X719-F1
#
_cell.length_a   1.000
_cell.length_b   1.000
_cell.length_c   1.000
_cell.angle_alpha   90.00
_cell.angle_beta   90.00
_cell.angle_gamma   90.00
#
_symmetry.space_group_name_H-M   'P 1'
#
loop_
_entity.id
_entity.type
_entity.pdbx_description
1 polymer ?
#
loop_
_entity_poly.entity_id
_entity_poly.type
_entity_poly.pdbx_seq_one_letter_code
_entity_poly.pdbx_strand_id
1 'polypeptide(L)'
;MRKTTSVKGVLALDLGTSSVRAVVYDIRGRLLDSTLSDVPYKVQTTEAGEVSSDPDDLVKLIATSIDKALKAARKANVTIL
;
A
#
# COMPACT_ATOMS: atom_id res chain seq x y z
N MET A 1 27.66 5.26 -20.52
CA MET A 1 27.06 4.84 -19.24
C MET A 1 25.70 4.22 -19.51
N ARG A 2 25.51 2.93 -19.22
CA ARG A 2 24.23 2.23 -19.43
C ARG A 2 23.25 2.68 -18.34
N LYS A 3 22.17 3.38 -18.72
CA LYS A 3 21.04 3.64 -17.80
C LYS A 3 20.62 2.28 -17.23
N THR A 4 20.74 2.10 -15.93
CA THR A 4 20.14 0.95 -15.24
C THR A 4 18.65 0.97 -15.57
N THR A 5 18.18 -0.07 -16.26
CA THR A 5 16.77 -0.21 -16.60
C THR A 5 15.98 -0.30 -15.31
N SER A 6 15.08 0.65 -15.06
CA SER A 6 14.20 0.59 -13.89
C SER A 6 13.28 -0.63 -14.01
N VAL A 7 13.02 -1.28 -12.88
CA VAL A 7 11.99 -2.32 -12.80
C VAL A 7 10.64 -1.63 -12.95
N LYS A 8 9.79 -2.09 -13.86
CA LYS A 8 8.41 -1.59 -14.00
C LYS A 8 7.46 -2.40 -13.13
N GLY A 9 6.47 -1.75 -12.54
CA GLY A 9 5.46 -2.43 -11.73
C GLY A 9 4.16 -1.66 -11.58
N VAL A 10 3.16 -2.30 -10.96
CA VAL A 10 1.84 -1.75 -10.67
C VAL A 10 1.68 -1.67 -9.16
N LEU A 11 1.17 -0.55 -8.66
CA LEU A 11 0.80 -0.40 -7.25
C LEU A 11 -0.55 -1.08 -7.00
N ALA A 12 -0.59 -2.04 -6.09
CA ALA A 12 -1.82 -2.66 -5.61
C ALA A 12 -2.19 -2.12 -4.23
N LEU A 13 -3.49 -1.89 -4.01
CA LEU A 13 -4.06 -1.51 -2.72
C LEU A 13 -4.94 -2.64 -2.21
N ASP A 14 -4.78 -2.99 -0.95
CA ASP A 14 -5.58 -4.00 -0.25
C ASP A 14 -6.14 -3.36 1.03
N LEU A 15 -7.45 -3.12 1.00
CA LEU A 15 -8.20 -2.42 2.05
C LEU A 15 -8.93 -3.46 2.91
N GLY A 16 -8.20 -4.11 3.80
CA GLY A 16 -8.74 -5.08 4.73
C GLY A 16 -9.35 -4.42 5.97
N THR A 17 -10.25 -5.12 6.65
CA THR A 17 -10.94 -4.62 7.86
C THR A 17 -9.99 -4.33 9.04
N SER A 18 -8.80 -4.93 9.06
CA SER A 18 -7.80 -4.76 10.12
C SER A 18 -6.60 -3.90 9.71
N SER A 19 -6.44 -3.64 8.41
CA SER A 19 -5.22 -3.04 7.88
C SER A 19 -5.39 -2.54 6.45
N VAL A 20 -4.75 -1.40 6.15
CA VAL A 20 -4.58 -0.89 4.80
C VAL A 20 -3.18 -1.21 4.29
N ARG A 21 -3.09 -1.94 3.19
CA ARG A 21 -1.83 -2.36 2.58
C ARG A 21 -1.65 -1.76 1.19
N ALA A 22 -0.40 -1.42 0.87
CA ALA A 22 0.01 -0.99 -0.46
C ALA A 22 1.33 -1.67 -0.82
N VAL A 23 1.43 -2.24 -2.01
CA VAL A 23 2.63 -2.96 -2.47
C VAL A 23 2.75 -2.91 -3.99
N VAL A 24 3.97 -2.95 -4.50
CA VAL A 24 4.22 -3.01 -5.95
C VAL A 24 4.44 -4.45 -6.40
N TYR A 25 3.78 -4.82 -7.48
CA TYR A 25 4.06 -6.05 -8.22
C TYR A 25 4.77 -5.71 -9.53
N ASP A 26 5.77 -6.48 -9.93
CA ASP A 26 6.42 -6.31 -11.22
C ASP A 26 5.55 -6.80 -12.39
N ILE A 27 6.00 -6.56 -13.62
CA ILE A 27 5.28 -6.98 -14.85
C ILE A 27 5.10 -8.49 -15.00
N ARG A 28 5.75 -9.31 -14.16
CA ARG A 28 5.61 -10.77 -14.13
C ARG A 28 4.68 -11.22 -13.00
N GLY A 29 4.03 -10.27 -12.31
CA GLY A 29 3.16 -10.53 -11.16
C GLY A 29 3.93 -10.90 -9.89
N ARG A 30 5.23 -10.60 -9.80
CA ARG A 30 6.01 -10.88 -8.59
C ARG A 30 5.91 -9.71 -7.62
N LEU A 31 5.59 -10.01 -6.38
CA LEU A 31 5.56 -9.03 -5.31
C LEU A 31 6.97 -8.50 -5.04
N LEU A 32 7.10 -7.17 -4.94
CA LEU A 32 8.34 -6.51 -4.53
C LEU A 32 8.28 -6.20 -3.04
N ASP A 33 8.73 -7.15 -2.20
CA ASP A 33 8.60 -7.11 -0.73
C ASP A 33 9.10 -5.80 -0.12
N SER A 34 10.16 -5.22 -0.69
CA SER A 34 10.75 -3.96 -0.23
C SER A 34 9.80 -2.76 -0.32
N THR A 35 8.70 -2.87 -1.08
CA THR A 35 7.69 -1.82 -1.27
C THR A 35 6.44 -2.02 -0.43
N LEU A 36 6.33 -3.12 0.31
CA LEU A 36 5.16 -3.41 1.13
C LEU A 36 5.04 -2.39 2.26
N SER A 37 3.91 -1.69 2.27
CA SER A 37 3.41 -0.91 3.39
C SER A 37 2.21 -1.62 3.98
N ASP A 38 2.23 -1.83 5.29
CA ASP A 38 1.11 -2.37 6.06
C ASP A 38 0.80 -1.42 7.23
N VAL A 39 -0.42 -0.87 7.22
CA VAL A 39 -0.89 0.10 8.21
C VAL A 39 -2.09 -0.50 8.93
N PRO A 40 -1.89 -1.07 10.15
CA PRO A 40 -2.99 -1.60 10.93
C PRO A 40 -3.89 -0.47 11.45
N TYR A 41 -5.18 -0.73 11.55
CA TYR A 41 -6.15 0.16 12.17
C TYR A 41 -7.20 -0.63 12.95
N LYS A 42 -8.02 0.08 13.74
CA LYS A 42 -9.11 -0.52 14.50
C LYS A 42 -10.44 -0.02 13.99
N VAL A 43 -11.36 -0.95 13.81
CA VAL A 43 -12.78 -0.66 13.61
C VAL A 43 -13.42 -0.21 14.92
N GLN A 44 -14.50 0.55 14.80
CA GLN A 44 -15.36 0.93 15.90
C GLN A 44 -16.36 -0.20 16.17
N THR A 45 -16.52 -0.55 17.44
CA THR A 45 -17.42 -1.62 17.92
C THR A 45 -18.15 -1.16 19.19
N THR A 46 -18.74 0.04 19.12
CA THR A 46 -19.36 0.71 20.26
C THR A 46 -20.63 0.01 20.72
N GLU A 47 -21.46 -0.44 19.77
CA GLU A 47 -22.69 -1.18 20.05
C GLU A 47 -22.54 -2.68 19.77
N ALA A 48 -23.32 -3.50 20.48
CA ALA A 48 -23.29 -4.95 20.29
C ALA A 48 -23.75 -5.33 18.87
N GLY A 49 -22.85 -5.98 18.11
CA GLY A 49 -23.09 -6.36 16.72
C GLY A 49 -22.73 -5.29 15.67
N GLU A 50 -22.27 -4.12 16.11
CA GLU A 50 -21.78 -3.06 15.22
C GLU A 50 -20.31 -3.27 14.84
N VAL A 51 -19.99 -3.03 13.55
CA VAL A 51 -18.62 -2.84 13.07
C VAL A 51 -18.64 -1.67 12.07
N SER A 52 -17.97 -0.57 12.42
CA SER A 52 -17.94 0.64 11.59
C SER A 52 -16.52 1.23 11.53
N SER A 53 -16.31 2.18 10.63
CA SER A 53 -15.05 2.92 10.48
C SER A 53 -15.35 4.32 10.00
N ASP A 54 -14.57 5.29 10.48
CA ASP A 54 -14.62 6.64 9.94
C ASP A 54 -13.99 6.65 8.52
N PRO A 55 -14.74 7.08 7.48
CA PRO A 55 -14.24 7.06 6.12
C PRO A 55 -13.09 8.05 5.88
N ASP A 56 -13.09 9.21 6.56
CA ASP A 56 -12.03 10.21 6.39
C ASP A 56 -10.73 9.73 7.02
N ASP A 57 -10.81 9.06 8.17
CA ASP A 57 -9.64 8.43 8.77
C ASP A 57 -9.11 7.28 7.91
N LEU A 58 -9.99 6.48 7.30
CA LEU A 58 -9.58 5.42 6.39
C LEU A 58 -8.85 5.98 5.15
N VAL A 59 -9.32 7.08 4.56
CA VAL A 59 -8.65 7.75 3.44
C VAL A 59 -7.26 8.24 3.84
N LYS A 60 -7.08 8.80 5.05
CA LYS A 60 -5.75 9.21 5.55
C LYS A 60 -4.80 8.02 5.68
N LEU A 61 -5.30 6.86 6.13
CA LEU A 61 -4.49 5.63 6.23
C LEU A 61 -4.11 5.10 4.84
N ILE A 62 -5.01 5.17 3.87
CA ILE A 62 -4.74 4.81 2.47
C ILE A 62 -3.65 5.69 1.88
N ALA A 63 -3.77 7.02 2.01
CA ALA A 63 -2.75 7.96 1.55
C ALA A 63 -1.40 7.67 2.21
N THR A 64 -1.39 7.45 3.53
CA THR A 64 -0.17 7.09 4.27
C THR A 64 0.47 5.80 3.74
N SER A 65 -0.34 4.78 3.41
CA SER A 65 0.18 3.50 2.92
C SER A 65 0.74 3.64 1.49
N ILE A 66 0.06 4.41 0.63
CA ILE A 66 0.54 4.77 -0.71
C ILE A 66 1.89 5.49 -0.62
N ASP A 67 2.00 6.52 0.21
CA ASP A 67 3.23 7.31 0.34
C ASP A 67 4.42 6.45 0.79
N LYS A 68 4.21 5.54 1.73
CA LYS A 68 5.23 4.58 2.18
C LYS A 68 5.68 3.67 1.04
N ALA A 69 4.73 3.06 0.31
CA ALA A 69 5.03 2.19 -0.81
C ALA A 69 5.75 2.93 -1.95
N LEU A 70 5.30 4.14 -2.32
CA LEU A 70 5.93 4.97 -3.35
C LEU A 70 7.35 5.41 -2.95
N LYS A 71 7.55 5.80 -1.70
CA LYS A 71 8.89 6.15 -1.17
C LYS A 71 9.84 4.96 -1.26
N ALA A 72 9.37 3.77 -0.91
CA ALA A 72 10.15 2.54 -1.01
C ALA A 72 10.45 2.16 -2.47
N ALA A 73 9.47 2.26 -3.37
CA ALA A 73 9.63 2.01 -4.80
C ALA A 73 10.69 2.93 -5.43
N ARG A 74 10.68 4.24 -5.08
CA ARG A 74 11.70 5.21 -5.50
C ARG A 74 13.10 4.79 -5.03
N LYS A 75 13.24 4.39 -3.76
CA LYS A 75 14.52 3.90 -3.20
C LYS A 75 15.01 2.63 -3.92
N ALA A 76 14.08 1.79 -4.38
CA ALA A 76 14.37 0.56 -5.12
C ALA A 76 14.53 0.76 -6.65
N ASN A 77 14.49 2.00 -7.15
CA ASN A 77 14.54 2.33 -8.57
C ASN A 77 13.45 1.59 -9.40
N VAL A 78 12.25 1.52 -8.85
CA VAL A 78 11.05 0.95 -9.48
C VAL A 78 10.23 2.07 -10.09
N THR A 79 9.82 1.91 -11.35
CA THR A 79 8.88 2.79 -12.05
C THR A 79 7.48 2.18 -11.94
N ILE A 80 6.55 2.95 -11.39
CA ILE A 80 5.13 2.57 -11.39
C ILE A 80 4.49 2.97 -12.72
N LEU A 81 3.70 2.07 -13.28
CA LEU A 81 2.97 2.23 -14.54
C LEU A 81 1.71 3.09 -14.39
#